data_AF-A0A519S1Z3-F1
#
_entry.id   AF-A0A519S1Z3-F1
#
_cell.length_a   1.000
_cell.length_b   1.000
_cell.length_c   1.000
_cell.angle_alpha   90.00
_cell.angle_beta   90.00
_cell.angle_gamma   90.00
#
_symmetry.space_group_name_H-M   'P 1'
#
loop_
_entity.id
_entity.type
_entity.pdbx_description
1 polymer ?
#
loop_
_entity_poly.entity_id
_entity_poly.type
_entity_poly.pdbx_seq_one_letter_code
_entity_poly.pdbx_strand_id
1 'polypeptide(L)'
;MIDNRRLARLLSSALLGENQKTSVVSQLIHRKVPFHFGGMSDPFMNYELIAQKTFETLQVLKEHQYPTIISTKGVISSSPKYFDLISGGKTVIQVSFSTLDDKISRLIEINTPPPSERIKLIKELSSVCWVSARLQPVIPGNLKGAVESIYLLAEAGVKHISAELLKLPLVDGVNISKTISNAFRFDINQYYSENRIMALEYLVNRDYSLQIHTTLAATANSVGLSYSSADTDLLPYDGSDCCCSGVHNLPGFENFYKFTFAQSIRNAIADNSTTVTFKHLTSEWAPTGSIRQFLNSKSRVVGIHTIQEWMAWKWNNSSKAIGPLAFFGINDSGTYDDDGMKVFTISNDAFNLADKLGFLRSKNKC
;
A
#
# COMPACT_ATOMS: atom_id res chain seq x y z
N MET A 1 -1.84 -20.09 -5.72
CA MET A 1 -2.79 -20.62 -4.72
C MET A 1 -2.01 -20.95 -3.46
N ILE A 2 -2.52 -20.59 -2.28
CA ILE A 2 -1.84 -20.82 -1.00
C ILE A 2 -2.00 -22.30 -0.60
N ASP A 3 -0.92 -22.95 -0.20
CA ASP A 3 -0.97 -24.29 0.39
C ASP A 3 -1.34 -24.17 1.88
N ASN A 4 -2.61 -24.42 2.19
CA ASN A 4 -3.18 -24.21 3.53
C ASN A 4 -2.61 -25.16 4.58
N ARG A 5 -2.22 -26.40 4.20
CA ARG A 5 -1.57 -27.33 5.14
C ARG A 5 -0.17 -26.83 5.50
N ARG A 6 0.57 -26.36 4.50
CA ARG A 6 1.88 -25.75 4.73
C ARG A 6 1.76 -24.47 5.55
N LEU A 7 0.77 -23.62 5.27
CA LEU A 7 0.51 -22.39 6.01
C LEU A 7 0.22 -22.69 7.49
N ALA A 8 -0.72 -23.58 7.79
CA ALA A 8 -1.06 -23.95 9.17
C ALA A 8 0.17 -24.46 9.94
N ARG A 9 0.96 -25.37 9.33
CA ARG A 9 2.20 -25.86 9.94
C ARG A 9 3.23 -24.75 10.21
N LEU A 10 3.38 -23.80 9.28
CA LEU A 10 4.28 -22.66 9.45
C LEU A 10 3.81 -21.74 10.58
N LEU A 11 2.52 -21.42 10.64
CA LEU A 11 1.94 -20.60 11.70
C LEU A 11 2.10 -21.27 13.07
N SER A 12 1.71 -22.53 13.22
CA SER A 12 1.87 -23.28 14.48
C SER A 12 3.32 -23.29 14.95
N SER A 13 4.26 -23.68 14.07
CA SER A 13 5.67 -23.82 14.47
C SER A 13 6.36 -22.47 14.76
N ALA A 14 6.07 -21.41 14.01
CA ALA A 14 6.70 -20.10 14.22
C ALA A 14 6.09 -19.36 15.43
N LEU A 15 4.79 -19.51 15.68
CA LEU A 15 4.11 -18.89 16.81
C LEU A 15 4.41 -19.60 18.14
N LEU A 16 4.63 -20.91 18.14
CA LEU A 16 5.08 -21.68 19.32
C LEU A 16 6.57 -21.50 19.66
N GLY A 17 7.31 -20.80 18.81
CA GLY A 17 8.70 -20.45 19.06
C GLY A 17 9.74 -21.51 18.67
N GLU A 18 9.30 -22.67 18.17
CA GLU A 18 10.18 -23.79 17.80
C GLU A 18 11.13 -23.45 16.63
N ASN A 19 10.80 -22.44 15.82
CA ASN A 19 11.51 -22.08 14.59
C ASN A 19 11.86 -20.58 14.45
N GLN A 20 11.93 -19.80 15.54
CA GLN A 20 12.08 -18.33 15.48
C GLN A 20 13.29 -17.84 14.65
N LYS A 21 14.34 -18.66 14.50
CA LYS A 21 15.61 -18.25 13.88
C LYS A 21 15.89 -18.89 12.51
N THR A 22 15.00 -19.72 11.96
CA THR A 22 15.38 -20.59 10.82
C THR A 22 15.19 -19.97 9.43
N SER A 23 14.21 -19.08 9.24
CA SER A 23 13.98 -18.43 7.94
C SER A 23 13.39 -17.03 8.07
N VAL A 24 13.55 -16.22 7.02
CA VAL A 24 12.95 -14.89 6.89
C VAL A 24 11.43 -14.94 7.11
N VAL A 25 10.74 -15.93 6.51
CA VAL A 25 9.29 -16.10 6.65
C VAL A 25 8.89 -16.45 8.08
N SER A 26 9.63 -17.34 8.74
CA SER A 26 9.36 -17.71 10.14
C SER A 26 9.49 -16.50 11.07
N GLN A 27 10.51 -15.66 10.86
CA GLN A 27 10.71 -14.42 11.62
C GLN A 27 9.56 -13.42 11.43
N LEU A 28 9.09 -13.24 10.18
CA LEU A 28 7.93 -12.39 9.89
C LEU A 28 6.66 -12.92 10.57
N ILE A 29 6.41 -14.23 10.51
CA ILE A 29 5.28 -14.87 11.17
C ILE A 29 5.35 -14.72 12.69
N HIS A 30 6.52 -14.95 13.27
CA HIS A 30 6.73 -14.84 14.71
C HIS A 30 6.44 -13.41 15.22
N ARG A 31 6.83 -12.39 14.45
CA ARG A 31 6.52 -10.98 14.73
C ARG A 31 5.08 -10.60 14.40
N LYS A 32 4.25 -11.52 13.90
CA LYS A 32 2.88 -11.26 13.44
C LYS A 32 2.80 -10.12 12.43
N VAL A 33 3.74 -10.09 11.48
CA VAL A 33 3.66 -9.15 10.35
C VAL A 33 2.36 -9.45 9.59
N PRO A 34 1.45 -8.46 9.39
CA PRO A 34 0.14 -8.71 8.79
C PRO A 34 0.24 -9.44 7.45
N PHE A 35 -0.56 -10.50 7.31
CA PHE A 35 -0.66 -11.25 6.07
C PHE A 35 -1.56 -10.48 5.11
N HIS A 36 -0.99 -9.95 4.03
CA HIS A 36 -1.75 -9.19 3.02
C HIS A 36 -1.88 -10.00 1.73
N PHE A 37 -3.11 -10.23 1.29
CA PHE A 37 -3.38 -10.76 -0.05
C PHE A 37 -4.48 -9.99 -0.77
N GLY A 38 -4.63 -10.25 -2.07
CA GLY A 38 -5.43 -9.42 -2.98
C GLY A 38 -4.62 -8.46 -3.87
N GLY A 39 -3.28 -8.49 -3.77
CA GLY A 39 -2.40 -7.70 -4.64
C GLY A 39 -2.20 -8.30 -6.03
N MET A 40 -2.13 -9.64 -6.15
CA MET A 40 -1.85 -10.34 -7.41
C MET A 40 -3.09 -10.99 -8.04
N SER A 41 -4.11 -11.28 -7.23
CA SER A 41 -5.34 -11.94 -7.64
C SER A 41 -6.41 -11.58 -6.62
N ASP A 42 -7.62 -11.27 -7.08
CA ASP A 42 -8.72 -10.94 -6.20
C ASP A 42 -9.23 -12.20 -5.46
N PRO A 43 -9.18 -12.23 -4.12
CA PRO A 43 -9.53 -13.41 -3.34
C PRO A 43 -11.03 -13.69 -3.33
N PHE A 44 -11.86 -12.73 -3.75
CA PHE A 44 -13.31 -12.83 -3.80
C PHE A 44 -13.85 -12.66 -5.23
N MET A 45 -13.06 -13.04 -6.24
CA MET A 45 -13.54 -13.20 -7.62
C MET A 45 -14.55 -14.36 -7.72
N ASN A 46 -15.39 -14.36 -8.76
CA ASN A 46 -16.45 -15.38 -8.94
C ASN A 46 -15.95 -16.84 -8.87
N TYR A 47 -14.70 -17.10 -9.27
CA TYR A 47 -14.10 -18.44 -9.17
C TYR A 47 -14.01 -18.97 -7.73
N GLU A 48 -13.97 -18.09 -6.72
CA GLU A 48 -13.95 -18.45 -5.31
C GLU A 48 -15.24 -19.16 -4.85
N LEU A 49 -16.37 -18.96 -5.54
CA LEU A 49 -17.61 -19.70 -5.28
C LEU A 49 -17.44 -21.22 -5.48
N ILE A 50 -16.52 -21.61 -6.37
CA ILE A 50 -16.21 -23.00 -6.69
C ILE A 50 -14.99 -23.46 -5.89
N ALA A 51 -13.90 -22.69 -5.94
CA ALA A 51 -12.60 -23.14 -5.43
C ALA A 51 -12.44 -23.04 -3.91
N GLN A 52 -13.12 -22.07 -3.27
CA GLN A 52 -13.13 -21.85 -1.81
C GLN A 52 -11.73 -21.74 -1.18
N LYS A 53 -10.74 -21.25 -1.91
CA LYS A 53 -9.34 -21.21 -1.44
C LYS A 53 -9.08 -20.08 -0.49
N THR A 54 -9.74 -18.95 -0.70
CA THR A 54 -9.75 -17.85 0.28
C THR A 54 -10.45 -18.31 1.55
N PHE A 55 -11.58 -19.03 1.44
CA PHE A 55 -12.28 -19.58 2.60
C PHE A 55 -11.38 -20.47 3.47
N GLU A 56 -10.76 -21.48 2.87
CA GLU A 56 -9.83 -22.38 3.57
C GLU A 56 -8.65 -21.61 4.20
N THR A 57 -8.10 -20.61 3.50
CA THR A 57 -7.00 -19.77 4.01
C THR A 57 -7.46 -18.98 5.24
N LEU A 58 -8.64 -18.37 5.18
CA LEU A 58 -9.21 -17.57 6.27
C LEU A 58 -9.53 -18.41 7.51
N GLN A 59 -9.92 -19.67 7.35
CA GLN A 59 -10.11 -20.58 8.49
C GLN A 59 -8.80 -20.75 9.27
N VAL A 60 -7.70 -21.04 8.58
CA VAL A 60 -6.37 -21.19 9.20
C VAL A 60 -5.94 -19.88 9.87
N LEU A 61 -6.08 -18.74 9.19
CA LEU A 61 -5.68 -17.44 9.75
C LEU A 61 -6.51 -17.05 10.99
N LYS A 62 -7.82 -17.34 10.97
CA LYS A 62 -8.71 -17.13 12.11
C LYS A 62 -8.36 -18.02 13.31
N GLU A 63 -8.04 -19.29 13.08
CA GLU A 63 -7.62 -20.22 14.14
C GLU A 63 -6.40 -19.69 14.91
N HIS A 64 -5.44 -19.09 14.20
CA HIS A 64 -4.26 -18.49 14.80
C HIS A 64 -4.43 -17.02 15.22
N GLN A 65 -5.61 -16.43 15.03
CA GLN A 65 -5.88 -15.00 15.22
C GLN A 65 -4.80 -14.11 14.58
N TYR A 66 -4.40 -14.49 13.36
CA TYR A 66 -3.30 -13.85 12.65
C TYR A 66 -3.80 -12.59 11.93
N PRO A 67 -3.11 -11.44 12.08
CA PRO A 67 -3.55 -10.19 11.45
C PRO A 67 -3.53 -10.32 9.93
N THR A 68 -4.68 -10.08 9.32
CA THR A 68 -4.94 -10.35 7.90
C THR A 68 -5.53 -9.13 7.23
N ILE A 69 -4.96 -8.74 6.09
CA ILE A 69 -5.44 -7.63 5.25
C ILE A 69 -5.84 -8.23 3.90
N ILE A 70 -7.02 -7.89 3.41
CA ILE A 70 -7.54 -8.39 2.15
C ILE A 70 -7.92 -7.23 1.25
N SER A 71 -7.30 -7.14 0.07
CA SER A 71 -7.75 -6.27 -1.00
C SER A 71 -8.72 -6.97 -1.94
N THR A 72 -9.81 -6.31 -2.31
CA THR A 72 -10.79 -6.88 -3.24
C THR A 72 -11.60 -5.79 -3.96
N LYS A 73 -12.16 -6.16 -5.11
CA LYS A 73 -13.34 -5.54 -5.75
C LYS A 73 -14.56 -6.48 -5.75
N GLY A 74 -14.38 -7.73 -5.31
CA GLY A 74 -15.44 -8.72 -5.16
C GLY A 74 -16.32 -8.49 -3.93
N VAL A 75 -17.50 -9.11 -3.97
CA VAL A 75 -18.53 -8.97 -2.91
C VAL A 75 -18.85 -10.28 -2.19
N ILE A 76 -18.15 -11.37 -2.52
CA ILE A 76 -18.40 -12.70 -1.92
C ILE A 76 -18.20 -12.71 -0.40
N SER A 77 -17.38 -11.80 0.12
CA SER A 77 -17.07 -11.65 1.54
C SER A 77 -18.28 -11.30 2.42
N SER A 78 -19.38 -10.78 1.87
CA SER A 78 -20.62 -10.56 2.64
C SER A 78 -21.46 -11.82 2.84
N SER A 79 -21.19 -12.90 2.11
CA SER A 79 -21.96 -14.12 2.30
C SER A 79 -21.71 -14.73 3.70
N PRO A 80 -22.71 -15.37 4.33
CA PRO A 80 -22.68 -15.69 5.76
C PRO A 80 -21.40 -16.39 6.22
N LYS A 81 -20.95 -17.41 5.48
CA LYS A 81 -19.75 -18.17 5.84
C LYS A 81 -18.46 -17.35 5.87
N TYR A 82 -18.30 -16.37 4.98
CA TYR A 82 -17.13 -15.49 4.99
C TYR A 82 -17.28 -14.39 6.01
N PHE A 83 -18.50 -13.85 6.16
CA PHE A 83 -18.81 -12.87 7.19
C PHE A 83 -18.44 -13.39 8.59
N ASP A 84 -18.76 -14.64 8.91
CA ASP A 84 -18.40 -15.27 10.19
C ASP A 84 -16.88 -15.44 10.38
N LEU A 85 -16.14 -15.70 9.30
CA LEU A 85 -14.68 -15.77 9.34
C LEU A 85 -14.06 -14.39 9.58
N ILE A 86 -14.58 -13.37 8.90
CA ILE A 86 -14.12 -11.99 9.00
C ILE A 86 -14.42 -11.44 10.39
N SER A 87 -15.66 -11.58 10.86
CA SER A 87 -16.14 -11.09 12.16
C SER A 87 -15.42 -11.75 13.35
N GLY A 88 -15.16 -13.06 13.27
CA GLY A 88 -14.44 -13.78 14.32
C GLY A 88 -12.91 -13.77 14.20
N GLY A 89 -12.34 -13.02 13.25
CA GLY A 89 -10.90 -13.00 12.97
C GLY A 89 -10.30 -11.60 13.07
N LYS A 90 -8.96 -11.50 13.03
CA LYS A 90 -8.25 -10.23 12.91
C LYS A 90 -8.13 -9.83 11.44
N THR A 91 -9.25 -9.39 10.86
CA THR A 91 -9.33 -9.13 9.43
C THR A 91 -9.56 -7.65 9.14
N VAL A 92 -8.88 -7.15 8.11
CA VAL A 92 -9.09 -5.83 7.51
C VAL A 92 -9.47 -6.04 6.06
N ILE A 93 -10.54 -5.38 5.59
CA ILE A 93 -10.97 -5.44 4.20
C ILE A 93 -10.69 -4.10 3.52
N GLN A 94 -10.08 -4.15 2.35
CA GLN A 94 -9.78 -2.99 1.52
C GLN A 94 -10.56 -3.12 0.21
N VAL A 95 -11.55 -2.25 0.03
CA VAL A 95 -12.43 -2.28 -1.14
C VAL A 95 -11.94 -1.25 -2.16
N SER A 96 -11.65 -1.70 -3.39
CA SER A 96 -11.05 -0.82 -4.41
C SER A 96 -12.10 -0.24 -5.36
N PHE A 97 -11.87 1.00 -5.81
CA PHE A 97 -12.74 1.75 -6.72
C PHE A 97 -11.90 2.58 -7.70
N SER A 98 -12.24 2.52 -9.00
CA SER A 98 -11.78 3.52 -9.98
C SER A 98 -12.77 4.69 -10.12
N THR A 99 -14.04 4.46 -9.73
CA THR A 99 -15.15 5.41 -9.74
C THR A 99 -16.26 4.86 -8.85
N LEU A 100 -17.15 5.73 -8.35
CA LEU A 100 -18.40 5.31 -7.70
C LEU A 100 -19.61 5.33 -8.65
N ASP A 101 -19.42 5.69 -9.92
CA ASP A 101 -20.48 5.63 -10.94
C ASP A 101 -20.56 4.23 -11.56
N ASP A 102 -21.66 3.53 -11.32
CA ASP A 102 -21.95 2.21 -11.87
C ASP A 102 -21.90 2.15 -13.42
N LYS A 103 -22.33 3.21 -14.10
CA LYS A 103 -22.30 3.27 -15.58
C LYS A 103 -20.87 3.36 -16.08
N ILE A 104 -20.04 4.22 -15.48
CA ILE A 104 -18.63 4.35 -15.86
C ILE A 104 -17.87 3.07 -15.49
N SER A 105 -18.11 2.52 -14.30
CA SER A 105 -17.46 1.28 -13.85
C SER A 105 -17.70 0.12 -14.80
N ARG A 106 -18.90 -0.03 -15.38
CA ARG A 106 -19.17 -1.08 -16.37
C ARG A 106 -18.33 -0.96 -17.65
N LEU A 107 -17.89 0.25 -17.99
CA LEU A 107 -17.07 0.50 -19.18
C LEU A 107 -15.59 0.21 -18.93
N ILE A 108 -15.10 0.41 -17.71
CA ILE A 108 -13.65 0.35 -17.41
C ILE A 108 -13.24 -0.79 -16.45
N GLU A 109 -14.16 -1.32 -15.65
CA GLU A 109 -13.97 -2.44 -14.72
C GLU A 109 -14.82 -3.65 -15.16
N ILE A 110 -14.52 -4.20 -16.34
CA ILE A 110 -15.29 -5.30 -16.94
C ILE A 110 -15.29 -6.52 -15.99
N ASN A 111 -16.44 -7.20 -15.87
CA ASN A 111 -16.65 -8.38 -15.02
C ASN A 111 -16.42 -8.15 -13.51
N THR A 112 -16.46 -6.90 -13.06
CA THR A 112 -16.33 -6.52 -11.65
C THR A 112 -17.69 -6.07 -11.10
N PRO A 113 -18.03 -6.41 -9.83
CA PRO A 113 -19.24 -5.89 -9.20
C PRO A 113 -19.32 -4.35 -9.25
N PRO A 114 -20.51 -3.79 -9.50
CA PRO A 114 -20.67 -2.34 -9.57
C PRO A 114 -20.29 -1.67 -8.23
N PRO A 115 -19.80 -0.41 -8.25
CA PRO A 115 -19.49 0.35 -7.05
C PRO A 115 -20.63 0.38 -6.02
N SER A 116 -21.88 0.46 -6.45
CA SER A 116 -23.04 0.42 -5.56
C SER A 116 -23.13 -0.85 -4.70
N GLU A 117 -22.78 -2.02 -5.24
CA GLU A 117 -22.71 -3.27 -4.47
C GLU A 117 -21.51 -3.30 -3.53
N ARG A 118 -20.36 -2.78 -3.97
CA ARG A 118 -19.19 -2.62 -3.12
C ARG A 118 -19.44 -1.67 -1.94
N ILE A 119 -20.23 -0.61 -2.12
CA ILE A 119 -20.65 0.29 -1.02
C ILE A 119 -21.56 -0.45 -0.03
N LYS A 120 -22.48 -1.30 -0.50
CA LYS A 120 -23.30 -2.15 0.38
C LYS A 120 -22.43 -3.09 1.21
N LEU A 121 -21.45 -3.74 0.58
CA LEU A 121 -20.46 -4.58 1.27
C LEU A 121 -19.74 -3.81 2.39
N ILE A 122 -19.30 -2.57 2.13
CA ILE A 122 -18.66 -1.73 3.15
C ILE A 122 -19.61 -1.49 4.32
N LYS A 123 -20.88 -1.15 4.07
CA LYS A 123 -21.88 -0.91 5.12
C LYS A 123 -22.09 -2.15 6.01
N GLU A 124 -22.09 -3.34 5.42
CA GLU A 124 -22.23 -4.59 6.15
C GLU A 124 -20.97 -4.90 6.99
N LEU A 125 -19.78 -4.86 6.36
CA LEU A 125 -18.54 -5.29 7.00
C LEU A 125 -17.97 -4.27 8.01
N SER A 126 -18.25 -2.98 7.83
CA SER A 126 -17.77 -1.93 8.76
C SER A 126 -18.31 -2.06 10.18
N SER A 127 -19.36 -2.86 10.38
CA SER A 127 -19.90 -3.19 11.70
C SER A 127 -19.07 -4.24 12.46
N VAL A 128 -18.26 -5.04 11.77
CA VAL A 128 -17.54 -6.18 12.35
C VAL A 128 -16.03 -6.14 12.14
N CYS A 129 -15.53 -5.33 11.21
CA CYS A 129 -14.10 -5.21 10.96
C CYS A 129 -13.68 -3.82 10.45
N TRP A 130 -12.38 -3.58 10.41
CA TRP A 130 -11.84 -2.36 9.81
C TRP A 130 -11.94 -2.44 8.29
N VAL A 131 -12.60 -1.44 7.70
CA VAL A 131 -12.74 -1.33 6.25
C VAL A 131 -12.03 -0.09 5.75
N SER A 132 -11.14 -0.28 4.77
CA SER A 132 -10.49 0.80 4.01
C SER A 132 -11.05 0.86 2.60
N ALA A 133 -11.08 2.04 2.00
CA ALA A 133 -11.34 2.17 0.57
C ALA A 133 -10.10 2.60 -0.19
N ARG A 134 -9.86 1.94 -1.31
CA ARG A 134 -8.74 2.19 -2.21
C ARG A 134 -9.29 2.90 -3.45
N LEU A 135 -9.14 4.21 -3.53
CA LEU A 135 -9.39 4.99 -4.75
C LEU A 135 -8.21 4.78 -5.71
N GLN A 136 -8.13 3.59 -6.27
CA GLN A 136 -6.95 3.08 -6.97
C GLN A 136 -7.40 2.38 -8.25
N PRO A 137 -7.38 3.07 -9.40
CA PRO A 137 -6.84 4.44 -9.60
C PRO A 137 -7.83 5.59 -9.33
N VAL A 138 -7.31 6.75 -8.93
CA VAL A 138 -7.94 8.07 -9.16
C VAL A 138 -7.71 8.47 -10.61
N ILE A 139 -8.79 8.76 -11.35
CA ILE A 139 -8.72 9.15 -12.76
C ILE A 139 -8.36 10.64 -12.88
N PRO A 140 -7.23 10.99 -13.54
CA PRO A 140 -6.86 12.39 -13.78
C PRO A 140 -7.98 13.12 -14.51
N GLY A 141 -8.24 14.37 -14.15
CA GLY A 141 -9.37 15.17 -14.60
C GLY A 141 -10.67 14.97 -13.81
N ASN A 142 -10.76 13.95 -12.96
CA ASN A 142 -11.96 13.66 -12.15
C ASN A 142 -11.76 13.93 -10.64
N LEU A 143 -11.09 15.02 -10.27
CA LEU A 143 -10.89 15.39 -8.85
C LEU A 143 -12.23 15.53 -8.10
N LYS A 144 -13.23 16.16 -8.74
CA LYS A 144 -14.56 16.34 -8.15
C LYS A 144 -15.18 15.00 -7.76
N GLY A 145 -15.18 14.02 -8.67
CA GLY A 145 -15.72 12.69 -8.39
C GLY A 145 -14.93 11.95 -7.30
N ALA A 146 -13.61 12.12 -7.25
CA ALA A 146 -12.79 11.55 -6.18
C ALA A 146 -13.11 12.15 -4.80
N VAL A 147 -13.32 13.46 -4.72
CA VAL A 147 -13.75 14.18 -3.50
C VAL A 147 -15.13 13.72 -3.05
N GLU A 148 -16.11 13.68 -3.96
CA GLU A 148 -17.47 13.18 -3.68
C GLU A 148 -17.44 11.73 -3.18
N SER A 149 -16.53 10.91 -3.73
CA SER A 149 -16.36 9.52 -3.31
C SER A 149 -15.92 9.40 -1.85
N ILE A 150 -15.05 10.28 -1.36
CA ILE A 150 -14.60 10.27 0.03
C ILE A 150 -15.77 10.47 1.00
N TYR A 151 -16.65 11.44 0.72
CA TYR A 151 -17.84 11.69 1.56
C TYR A 151 -18.76 10.46 1.61
N LEU A 152 -19.08 9.88 0.44
CA LEU A 152 -19.95 8.69 0.36
C LEU A 152 -19.35 7.46 1.04
N LEU A 153 -18.02 7.28 0.94
CA LEU A 153 -17.31 6.18 1.57
C LEU A 153 -17.21 6.37 3.09
N ALA A 154 -17.06 7.61 3.57
CA ALA A 154 -17.13 7.93 4.99
C ALA A 154 -18.50 7.55 5.58
N GLU A 155 -19.58 7.94 4.91
CA GLU A 155 -20.95 7.57 5.29
C GLU A 155 -21.19 6.05 5.27
N ALA A 156 -20.50 5.32 4.39
CA ALA A 156 -20.59 3.87 4.33
C ALA A 156 -19.85 3.16 5.48
N GLY A 157 -19.02 3.86 6.25
CA GLY A 157 -18.32 3.32 7.41
C GLY A 157 -16.84 3.01 7.18
N VAL A 158 -16.24 3.48 6.08
CA VAL A 158 -14.79 3.39 5.84
C VAL A 158 -14.02 4.09 6.98
N LYS A 159 -12.82 3.61 7.28
CA LYS A 159 -11.91 4.18 8.29
C LYS A 159 -10.64 4.80 7.69
N HIS A 160 -10.32 4.43 6.45
CA HIS A 160 -9.11 4.87 5.75
C HIS A 160 -9.33 4.96 4.25
N ILE A 161 -8.77 6.02 3.64
CA ILE A 161 -8.70 6.20 2.18
C ILE A 161 -7.25 6.10 1.74
N SER A 162 -6.96 5.20 0.81
CA SER A 162 -5.71 5.23 0.03
C SER A 162 -6.03 5.58 -1.42
N ALA A 163 -5.30 6.51 -2.05
CA ALA A 163 -5.70 7.02 -3.37
C ALA A 163 -4.52 7.18 -4.32
N GLU A 164 -4.29 6.23 -5.24
CA GLU A 164 -3.19 6.22 -6.22
C GLU A 164 -3.68 6.79 -7.55
N LEU A 165 -2.92 7.68 -8.18
CA LEU A 165 -3.30 8.21 -9.49
C LEU A 165 -3.13 7.13 -10.57
N LEU A 166 -4.00 7.18 -11.59
CA LEU A 166 -3.85 6.30 -12.75
C LEU A 166 -2.44 6.43 -13.33
N LYS A 167 -1.77 5.30 -13.48
CA LYS A 167 -0.53 5.19 -14.23
C LYS A 167 -0.84 4.53 -15.57
N LEU A 168 -0.24 5.04 -16.64
CA LEU A 168 -0.41 4.45 -17.96
C LEU A 168 0.79 3.57 -18.28
N PRO A 169 0.62 2.26 -18.51
CA PRO A 169 1.74 1.41 -18.87
C PRO A 169 2.35 1.88 -20.20
N LEU A 170 3.68 1.76 -20.33
CA LEU A 170 4.40 2.07 -21.58
C LEU A 170 3.89 1.21 -22.75
N VAL A 171 3.45 -0.01 -22.42
CA VAL A 171 2.80 -0.93 -23.35
C VAL A 171 1.29 -0.81 -23.15
N ASP A 172 0.52 -0.64 -24.22
CA ASP A 172 -0.95 -0.50 -24.22
C ASP A 172 -1.55 0.75 -23.53
N GLY A 173 -0.73 1.66 -22.99
CA GLY A 173 -1.21 2.90 -22.36
C GLY A 173 -2.13 3.75 -23.25
N VAL A 174 -1.90 3.75 -24.57
CA VAL A 174 -2.75 4.45 -25.55
C VAL A 174 -4.18 3.90 -25.57
N ASN A 175 -4.34 2.57 -25.54
CA ASN A 175 -5.65 1.92 -25.57
C ASN A 175 -6.40 2.10 -24.24
N ILE A 176 -5.68 2.03 -23.13
CA ILE A 176 -6.22 2.30 -21.79
C ILE A 176 -6.68 3.75 -21.70
N SER A 177 -5.82 4.70 -22.09
CA SER A 177 -6.15 6.12 -22.12
C SER A 177 -7.37 6.41 -22.98
N LYS A 178 -7.45 5.85 -24.20
CA LYS A 178 -8.61 6.00 -25.08
C LYS A 178 -9.89 5.46 -24.44
N THR A 179 -9.84 4.28 -23.83
CA THR A 179 -11.00 3.66 -23.15
C THR A 179 -11.50 4.56 -22.01
N ILE A 180 -10.59 5.04 -21.16
CA ILE A 180 -10.92 5.88 -20.02
C ILE A 180 -11.43 7.26 -20.48
N SER A 181 -10.74 7.90 -21.43
CA SER A 181 -11.16 9.18 -21.99
C SER A 181 -12.57 9.12 -22.60
N ASN A 182 -12.91 8.03 -23.29
CA ASN A 182 -14.25 7.81 -23.83
C ASN A 182 -15.29 7.62 -22.73
N ALA A 183 -14.97 6.83 -21.70
CA ALA A 183 -15.89 6.57 -20.59
C ALA A 183 -16.22 7.84 -19.78
N PHE A 184 -15.22 8.68 -19.55
CA PHE A 184 -15.35 9.92 -18.79
C PHE A 184 -15.68 11.16 -19.63
N ARG A 185 -15.60 11.06 -20.96
CA ARG A 185 -15.86 12.13 -21.94
C ARG A 185 -14.92 13.34 -21.82
N PHE A 186 -13.67 13.11 -21.48
CA PHE A 186 -12.60 14.10 -21.53
C PHE A 186 -11.26 13.43 -21.84
N ASP A 187 -10.29 14.16 -22.40
CA ASP A 187 -8.97 13.60 -22.70
C ASP A 187 -8.08 13.57 -21.46
N ILE A 188 -7.66 12.37 -21.04
CA ILE A 188 -6.76 12.21 -19.90
C ILE A 188 -5.28 12.43 -20.26
N ASN A 189 -4.91 12.40 -21.55
CA ASN A 189 -3.50 12.46 -21.97
C ASN A 189 -2.82 13.78 -21.60
N GLN A 190 -3.58 14.87 -21.52
CA GLN A 190 -3.08 16.18 -21.09
C GLN A 190 -2.43 16.16 -19.70
N TYR A 191 -2.81 15.21 -18.83
CA TYR A 191 -2.26 15.08 -17.48
C TYR A 191 -0.94 14.31 -17.42
N TYR A 192 -0.38 13.91 -18.57
CA TYR A 192 0.89 13.16 -18.68
C TYR A 192 1.93 13.88 -19.54
N SER A 193 1.73 15.17 -19.83
CA SER A 193 2.58 15.95 -20.75
C SER A 193 4.05 16.04 -20.35
N GLU A 194 4.38 15.90 -19.07
CA GLU A 194 5.77 15.88 -18.57
C GLU A 194 6.50 14.58 -18.93
N ASN A 195 5.80 13.54 -19.42
CA ASN A 195 6.34 12.21 -19.69
C ASN A 195 7.14 11.65 -18.50
N ARG A 196 6.65 11.88 -17.28
CA ARG A 196 7.23 11.29 -16.07
C ARG A 196 7.12 9.78 -16.15
N ILE A 197 8.23 9.07 -15.98
CA ILE A 197 8.26 7.60 -16.05
C ILE A 197 8.79 7.04 -14.74
N MET A 198 8.14 5.98 -14.25
CA MET A 198 8.65 5.12 -13.19
C MET A 198 8.43 3.66 -13.58
N ALA A 199 9.49 2.86 -13.52
CA ALA A 199 9.50 1.50 -14.04
C ALA A 199 9.01 1.43 -15.50
N LEU A 200 7.84 0.84 -15.74
CA LEU A 200 7.25 0.65 -17.07
C LEU A 200 5.93 1.43 -17.22
N GLU A 201 5.80 2.55 -16.52
CA GLU A 201 4.56 3.32 -16.48
C GLU A 201 4.83 4.83 -16.56
N TYR A 202 3.97 5.53 -17.28
CA TYR A 202 3.84 6.98 -17.24
C TYR A 202 3.06 7.40 -15.99
N LEU A 203 3.63 8.34 -15.27
CA LEU A 203 3.01 9.00 -14.13
C LEU A 203 2.36 10.30 -14.56
N VAL A 204 1.32 10.66 -13.83
CA VAL A 204 0.67 11.96 -13.95
C VAL A 204 1.65 13.10 -13.63
N ASN A 205 1.48 14.26 -14.25
CA ASN A 205 2.28 15.47 -14.02
C ASN A 205 2.44 15.77 -12.53
N ARG A 206 3.63 16.22 -12.12
CA ARG A 206 4.00 16.36 -10.70
C ARG A 206 3.06 17.29 -9.95
N ASP A 207 2.90 18.51 -10.44
CA ASP A 207 2.14 19.55 -9.73
C ASP A 207 0.67 19.16 -9.60
N TYR A 208 0.13 18.53 -10.64
CA TYR A 208 -1.22 17.97 -10.62
C TYR A 208 -1.35 16.87 -9.57
N SER A 209 -0.42 15.90 -9.53
CA SER A 209 -0.43 14.83 -8.52
C SER A 209 -0.42 15.40 -7.10
N LEU A 210 0.47 16.34 -6.82
CA LEU A 210 0.54 17.00 -5.51
C LEU A 210 -0.77 17.74 -5.17
N GLN A 211 -1.37 18.45 -6.12
CA GLN A 211 -2.67 19.10 -5.92
C GLN A 211 -3.79 18.09 -5.58
N ILE A 212 -3.84 16.96 -6.29
CA ILE A 212 -4.84 15.92 -6.03
C ILE A 212 -4.67 15.35 -4.62
N HIS A 213 -3.48 14.86 -4.28
CA HIS A 213 -3.28 14.21 -2.98
C HIS A 213 -3.52 15.16 -1.82
N THR A 214 -3.07 16.42 -1.91
CA THR A 214 -3.32 17.41 -0.86
C THR A 214 -4.82 17.73 -0.70
N THR A 215 -5.57 17.80 -1.80
CA THR A 215 -7.02 17.99 -1.76
C THR A 215 -7.74 16.79 -1.17
N LEU A 216 -7.36 15.57 -1.57
CA LEU A 216 -7.98 14.34 -1.07
C LEU A 216 -7.64 14.09 0.40
N ALA A 217 -6.41 14.40 0.84
CA ALA A 217 -6.00 14.34 2.24
C ALA A 217 -6.83 15.30 3.10
N ALA A 218 -6.96 16.56 2.68
CA ALA A 218 -7.77 17.55 3.39
C ALA A 218 -9.25 17.14 3.45
N THR A 219 -9.79 16.57 2.37
CA THR A 219 -11.17 16.06 2.31
C THR A 219 -11.37 14.86 3.24
N ALA A 220 -10.46 13.88 3.24
CA ALA A 220 -10.55 12.74 4.14
C ALA A 220 -10.50 13.18 5.61
N ASN A 221 -9.58 14.10 5.95
CA ASN A 221 -9.45 14.63 7.29
C ASN A 221 -10.70 15.39 7.76
N SER A 222 -11.39 16.13 6.88
CA SER A 222 -12.59 16.90 7.25
C SER A 222 -13.77 16.01 7.66
N VAL A 223 -13.77 14.74 7.24
CA VAL A 223 -14.77 13.73 7.62
C VAL A 223 -14.22 12.67 8.59
N GLY A 224 -13.05 12.92 9.20
CA GLY A 224 -12.46 12.04 10.20
C GLY A 224 -11.86 10.74 9.66
N LEU A 225 -11.57 10.67 8.37
CA LEU A 225 -10.88 9.54 7.76
C LEU A 225 -9.37 9.79 7.71
N SER A 226 -8.58 8.74 7.95
CA SER A 226 -7.15 8.77 7.65
C SER A 226 -6.89 8.62 6.15
N TYR A 227 -5.76 9.15 5.67
CA TYR A 227 -5.43 9.21 4.24
C TYR A 227 -4.01 8.74 3.91
N SER A 228 -3.84 8.11 2.74
CA SER A 228 -2.54 7.87 2.10
C SER A 228 -2.59 8.06 0.59
N SER A 229 -1.50 8.55 0.01
CA SER A 229 -1.34 8.77 -1.43
C SER A 229 -1.14 7.49 -2.22
N ALA A 230 -0.43 6.48 -1.70
CA ALA A 230 -0.09 5.27 -2.44
C ALA A 230 0.67 5.44 -3.78
N ASP A 231 0.89 6.66 -4.24
CA ASP A 231 1.89 7.00 -5.24
C ASP A 231 3.27 6.79 -4.59
N THR A 232 4.07 5.92 -5.20
CA THR A 232 5.33 5.40 -4.62
C THR A 232 6.24 6.50 -4.09
N ASP A 233 6.37 7.60 -4.84
CA ASP A 233 7.27 8.70 -4.53
C ASP A 233 6.76 9.64 -3.44
N LEU A 234 5.50 9.48 -3.02
CA LEU A 234 4.84 10.27 -1.97
C LEU A 234 4.60 9.48 -0.67
N LEU A 235 4.81 8.16 -0.69
CA LEU A 235 4.66 7.26 0.46
C LEU A 235 5.30 7.72 1.78
N PRO A 236 6.43 8.46 1.84
CA PRO A 236 6.98 8.93 3.11
C PRO A 236 6.16 10.03 3.79
N TYR A 237 5.23 10.66 3.06
CA TYR A 237 4.56 11.88 3.51
C TYR A 237 3.13 11.63 3.99
N ASP A 238 2.59 10.44 3.75
CA ASP A 238 1.21 10.08 4.10
C ASP A 238 0.95 10.14 5.62
N GLY A 239 -0.28 10.49 6.00
CA GLY A 239 -0.76 10.47 7.38
C GLY A 239 -1.00 9.06 7.97
N SER A 240 -0.59 8.00 7.28
CA SER A 240 -0.58 6.64 7.79
C SER A 240 0.73 5.95 7.45
N ASP A 241 1.30 5.22 8.41
CA ASP A 241 2.50 4.41 8.19
C ASP A 241 2.20 3.11 7.41
N CYS A 242 0.91 2.76 7.29
CA CYS A 242 0.41 1.64 6.51
C CYS A 242 -0.40 2.17 5.33
N CYS A 243 0.29 2.50 4.23
CA CYS A 243 -0.31 3.26 3.13
C CYS A 243 -1.68 2.73 2.64
N CYS A 244 -1.80 1.44 2.27
CA CYS A 244 -3.05 0.99 1.65
C CYS A 244 -4.18 0.73 2.67
N SER A 245 -3.87 0.47 3.94
CA SER A 245 -4.83 -0.10 4.90
C SER A 245 -5.13 0.80 6.08
N GLY A 246 -4.30 1.80 6.39
CA GLY A 246 -4.56 2.68 7.53
C GLY A 246 -4.47 2.01 8.89
N VAL A 247 -3.97 0.76 8.98
CA VAL A 247 -4.06 -0.07 10.19
C VAL A 247 -2.96 0.21 11.23
N HIS A 248 -2.15 1.26 11.04
CA HIS A 248 -0.99 1.53 11.88
C HIS A 248 -1.35 1.74 13.36
N ASN A 249 -2.57 2.19 13.66
CA ASN A 249 -3.13 2.33 15.01
C ASN A 249 -4.16 1.25 15.39
N LEU A 250 -4.37 0.23 14.54
CA LEU A 250 -5.34 -0.83 14.80
C LEU A 250 -4.70 -1.92 15.67
N PRO A 251 -5.26 -2.23 16.86
CA PRO A 251 -4.67 -3.23 17.75
C PRO A 251 -4.47 -4.60 17.08
N GLY A 252 -3.25 -5.12 17.17
CA GLY A 252 -2.82 -6.38 16.55
C GLY A 252 -2.27 -6.25 15.13
N PHE A 253 -2.24 -5.06 14.53
CA PHE A 253 -1.69 -4.80 13.19
C PHE A 253 -0.43 -3.92 13.20
N GLU A 254 0.15 -3.65 14.36
CA GLU A 254 1.26 -2.71 14.59
C GLU A 254 2.58 -3.20 13.97
N ASN A 255 2.70 -4.50 13.74
CA ASN A 255 3.93 -5.16 13.30
C ASN A 255 4.11 -5.21 11.77
N PHE A 256 3.58 -4.25 11.02
CA PHE A 256 3.88 -4.14 9.58
C PHE A 256 5.37 -3.94 9.33
N TYR A 257 5.84 -4.35 8.15
CA TYR A 257 7.26 -4.34 7.83
C TYR A 257 7.76 -2.92 7.53
N LYS A 258 8.69 -2.43 8.37
CA LYS A 258 9.14 -1.03 8.39
C LYS A 258 10.52 -0.80 7.76
N PHE A 259 11.34 -1.82 7.54
CA PHE A 259 12.69 -1.64 6.97
C PHE A 259 12.64 -1.36 5.46
N THR A 260 12.26 -0.11 5.12
CA THR A 260 12.03 0.40 3.77
C THR A 260 12.57 1.83 3.61
N PHE A 261 12.88 2.25 2.39
CA PHE A 261 13.33 3.62 2.13
C PHE A 261 12.29 4.66 2.55
N ALA A 262 11.00 4.39 2.29
CA ALA A 262 9.95 5.31 2.68
C ALA A 262 9.94 5.53 4.21
N GLN A 263 10.06 4.45 4.99
CA GLN A 263 10.14 4.58 6.44
C GLN A 263 11.39 5.32 6.91
N SER A 264 12.55 5.13 6.26
CA SER A 264 13.76 5.89 6.64
C SER A 264 13.58 7.41 6.46
N ILE A 265 12.86 7.83 5.42
CA ILE A 265 12.51 9.24 5.19
C ILE A 265 11.50 9.70 6.25
N ARG A 266 10.47 8.89 6.56
CA ARG A 266 9.54 9.16 7.67
C ARG A 266 10.28 9.38 8.99
N ASN A 267 11.23 8.50 9.30
CA ASN A 267 12.03 8.56 10.52
C ASN A 267 12.86 9.86 10.57
N ALA A 268 13.50 10.25 9.45
CA ALA A 268 14.24 11.51 9.36
C ALA A 268 13.33 12.75 9.54
N ILE A 269 12.14 12.76 8.94
CA ILE A 269 11.16 13.85 9.10
C ILE A 269 10.64 13.91 10.54
N ALA A 270 10.36 12.76 11.16
CA ALA A 270 9.92 12.69 12.56
C ALA A 270 10.98 13.22 13.53
N ASP A 271 12.26 13.00 13.22
CA ASP A 271 13.39 13.54 13.97
C ASP A 271 13.72 15.02 13.59
N ASN A 272 12.91 15.64 12.72
CA ASN A 272 13.10 16.99 12.20
C ASN A 272 14.49 17.19 11.56
N SER A 273 15.05 16.12 10.99
CA SER A 273 16.35 16.09 10.32
C SER A 273 16.22 16.54 8.88
N THR A 274 17.07 17.47 8.44
CA THR A 274 17.16 17.88 7.03
C THR A 274 17.93 16.86 6.16
N THR A 275 18.41 15.77 6.76
CA THR A 275 19.16 14.71 6.09
C THR A 275 18.58 13.33 6.36
N VAL A 276 18.66 12.46 5.38
CA VAL A 276 18.34 11.04 5.51
C VAL A 276 19.64 10.25 5.41
N THR A 277 19.92 9.48 6.46
CA THR A 277 21.09 8.61 6.58
C THR A 277 20.68 7.16 6.71
N PHE A 278 21.59 6.23 6.46
CA PHE A 278 21.29 4.79 6.57
C PHE A 278 20.90 4.41 8.01
N LYS A 279 21.34 5.17 9.02
CA LYS A 279 20.94 5.02 10.42
C LYS A 279 19.43 5.13 10.64
N HIS A 280 18.74 5.98 9.87
CA HIS A 280 17.28 6.10 9.92
C HIS A 280 16.56 4.86 9.37
N LEU A 281 17.22 4.08 8.51
CA LEU A 281 16.71 2.79 8.04
C LEU A 281 17.04 1.68 9.05
N THR A 282 18.27 1.63 9.56
CA THR A 282 18.72 0.59 10.50
C THR A 282 18.16 0.72 11.90
N SER A 283 17.43 1.80 12.21
CA SER A 283 16.59 1.87 13.41
C SER A 283 15.39 0.90 13.35
N GLU A 284 15.02 0.45 12.16
CA GLU A 284 13.93 -0.51 11.95
C GLU A 284 14.44 -1.95 11.97
N TRP A 285 13.58 -2.86 12.44
CA TRP A 285 13.89 -4.29 12.42
C TRP A 285 13.84 -4.86 11.00
N ALA A 286 14.82 -5.69 10.67
CA ALA A 286 14.86 -6.48 9.44
C ALA A 286 15.16 -7.96 9.75
N PRO A 287 14.56 -8.92 9.01
CA PRO A 287 14.84 -10.33 9.19
C PRO A 287 16.29 -10.66 8.83
N THR A 288 16.84 -11.70 9.45
CA THR A 288 18.16 -12.25 9.10
C THR A 288 18.03 -13.49 8.21
N GLY A 289 19.11 -13.84 7.54
CA GLY A 289 19.18 -15.03 6.68
C GLY A 289 19.05 -14.73 5.19
N SER A 290 19.12 -15.79 4.39
CA SER A 290 19.18 -15.67 2.93
C SER A 290 17.85 -15.24 2.31
N ILE A 291 17.88 -14.21 1.48
CA ILE A 291 16.76 -13.77 0.65
C ILE A 291 16.84 -14.25 -0.80
N ARG A 292 17.87 -15.03 -1.18
CA ARG A 292 18.12 -15.43 -2.58
C ARG A 292 16.93 -16.10 -3.25
N GLN A 293 16.14 -16.88 -2.49
CA GLN A 293 14.96 -17.57 -3.00
C GLN A 293 13.79 -16.62 -3.33
N PHE A 294 13.78 -15.41 -2.77
CA PHE A 294 12.75 -14.39 -3.01
C PHE A 294 13.14 -13.39 -4.11
N LEU A 295 14.38 -13.45 -4.59
CA LEU A 295 14.87 -12.60 -5.68
C LEU A 295 14.94 -13.41 -6.98
N ASN A 296 14.43 -12.81 -8.06
CA ASN A 296 14.64 -13.34 -9.42
C ASN A 296 16.11 -13.13 -9.85
N SER A 297 16.54 -13.80 -10.93
CA SER A 297 17.93 -13.75 -11.42
C SER A 297 18.42 -12.34 -11.76
N LYS A 298 17.54 -11.45 -12.24
CA LYS A 298 17.86 -10.07 -12.61
C LYS A 298 18.01 -9.13 -11.40
N SER A 299 17.46 -9.51 -10.23
CA SER A 299 17.50 -8.70 -9.01
C SER A 299 18.54 -9.17 -7.99
N ARG A 300 19.24 -10.28 -8.26
CA ARG A 300 20.33 -10.81 -7.42
C ARG A 300 21.61 -10.04 -7.70
N VAL A 301 22.31 -9.69 -6.62
CA VAL A 301 23.64 -9.07 -6.67
C VAL A 301 24.65 -10.09 -6.13
N VAL A 302 25.79 -10.23 -6.79
CA VAL A 302 26.85 -11.17 -6.38
C VAL A 302 27.36 -10.77 -5.00
N GLY A 303 27.52 -11.75 -4.10
CA GLY A 303 27.99 -11.53 -2.72
C GLY A 303 26.93 -10.97 -1.74
N ILE A 304 25.73 -10.64 -2.20
CA ILE A 304 24.66 -10.10 -1.36
C ILE A 304 23.60 -11.17 -1.10
N HIS A 305 23.35 -11.46 0.17
CA HIS A 305 22.49 -12.59 0.57
C HIS A 305 21.40 -12.22 1.55
N THR A 306 21.56 -11.16 2.33
CA THR A 306 20.59 -10.69 3.32
C THR A 306 19.81 -9.47 2.85
N ILE A 307 18.71 -9.16 3.52
CA ILE A 307 17.93 -7.95 3.23
C ILE A 307 18.70 -6.68 3.60
N GLN A 308 19.49 -6.70 4.68
CA GLN A 308 20.29 -5.57 5.13
C GLN A 308 21.35 -5.20 4.08
N GLU A 309 22.13 -6.19 3.61
CA GLU A 309 23.14 -5.99 2.56
C GLU A 309 22.50 -5.50 1.26
N TRP A 310 21.36 -6.06 0.88
CA TRP A 310 20.68 -5.68 -0.36
C TRP A 310 20.11 -4.26 -0.30
N MET A 311 19.58 -3.85 0.85
CA MET A 311 19.13 -2.49 1.08
C MET A 311 20.30 -1.50 1.14
N ALA A 312 21.42 -1.85 1.77
CA ALA A 312 22.65 -1.04 1.76
C ALA A 312 23.18 -0.83 0.33
N TRP A 313 23.20 -1.90 -0.47
CA TRP A 313 23.61 -1.80 -1.87
C TRP A 313 22.70 -0.87 -2.67
N LYS A 314 21.36 -1.02 -2.53
CA LYS A 314 20.40 -0.12 -3.18
C LYS A 314 20.49 1.32 -2.70
N TRP A 315 20.81 1.53 -1.43
CA TRP A 315 21.00 2.84 -0.83
C TRP A 315 22.16 3.57 -1.51
N ASN A 316 23.33 2.92 -1.62
CA ASN A 316 24.51 3.50 -2.25
C ASN A 316 24.40 3.60 -3.78
N ASN A 317 23.58 2.75 -4.40
CA ASN A 317 23.28 2.79 -5.84
C ASN A 317 21.93 3.48 -6.14
N SER A 318 21.54 4.47 -5.32
CA SER A 318 20.26 5.15 -5.49
C SER A 318 20.19 5.95 -6.80
N SER A 319 19.00 5.98 -7.39
CA SER A 319 18.61 6.75 -8.58
C SER A 319 17.13 7.13 -8.47
N LYS A 320 16.59 7.87 -9.45
CA LYS A 320 15.16 8.20 -9.51
C LYS A 320 14.23 6.97 -9.64
N ALA A 321 14.77 5.78 -9.91
CA ALA A 321 14.01 4.54 -9.99
C ALA A 321 14.21 3.60 -8.80
N ILE A 322 15.30 3.77 -8.02
CA ILE A 322 15.71 2.82 -6.97
C ILE A 322 16.30 3.60 -5.78
N GLY A 323 15.92 3.26 -4.55
CA GLY A 323 16.50 3.85 -3.35
C GLY A 323 15.88 5.21 -2.96
N PRO A 324 16.49 5.95 -2.03
CA PRO A 324 15.94 7.20 -1.50
C PRO A 324 15.68 8.31 -2.55
N LEU A 325 16.45 8.37 -3.63
CA LEU A 325 16.26 9.37 -4.70
C LEU A 325 15.00 9.15 -5.56
N ALA A 326 14.27 8.04 -5.36
CA ALA A 326 12.99 7.81 -6.01
C ALA A 326 11.84 8.61 -5.39
N PHE A 327 12.04 9.18 -4.19
CA PHE A 327 11.00 9.90 -3.46
C PHE A 327 11.05 11.40 -3.71
N PHE A 328 9.89 12.05 -3.70
CA PHE A 328 9.78 13.50 -3.91
C PHE A 328 10.63 14.28 -2.93
N GLY A 329 11.36 15.30 -3.38
CA GLY A 329 12.12 16.20 -2.50
C GLY A 329 13.35 15.60 -1.82
N ILE A 330 13.75 14.36 -2.16
CA ILE A 330 15.01 13.77 -1.70
C ILE A 330 16.11 14.01 -2.73
N ASN A 331 17.23 14.58 -2.29
CA ASN A 331 18.36 14.91 -3.15
C ASN A 331 19.66 14.29 -2.65
N ASP A 332 20.58 13.98 -3.57
CA ASP A 332 21.91 13.49 -3.22
C ASP A 332 22.69 14.64 -2.58
N SER A 333 23.26 14.42 -1.39
CA SER A 333 24.10 15.43 -0.73
C SER A 333 25.50 15.54 -1.34
N GLY A 334 25.93 14.53 -2.11
CA GLY A 334 27.32 14.38 -2.54
C GLY A 334 28.27 13.89 -1.44
N THR A 335 27.75 13.56 -0.26
CA THR A 335 28.54 13.16 0.91
C THR A 335 28.22 11.73 1.37
N TYR A 336 29.12 11.16 2.16
CA TYR A 336 29.01 9.84 2.76
C TYR A 336 29.22 9.96 4.27
N ASP A 337 28.56 9.11 5.04
CA ASP A 337 28.82 8.99 6.48
C ASP A 337 30.06 8.12 6.78
N ASP A 338 30.41 8.00 8.07
CA ASP A 338 31.59 7.25 8.53
C ASP A 338 31.55 5.76 8.16
N ASP A 339 30.35 5.21 7.92
CA ASP A 339 30.13 3.83 7.52
C ASP A 339 30.19 3.66 5.98
N GLY A 340 30.52 4.73 5.24
CA GLY A 340 30.59 4.75 3.79
C GLY A 340 29.23 4.72 3.10
N MET A 341 28.16 5.11 3.80
CA MET A 341 26.80 5.16 3.26
C MET A 341 26.48 6.55 2.73
N LYS A 342 25.85 6.63 1.55
CA LYS A 342 25.41 7.91 0.99
C LYS A 342 24.48 8.66 1.94
N VAL A 343 24.68 9.97 2.03
CA VAL A 343 23.77 10.87 2.77
C VAL A 343 22.87 11.58 1.76
N PHE A 344 21.58 11.70 2.10
CA PHE A 344 20.60 12.43 1.29
C PHE A 344 20.10 13.66 2.05
N THR A 345 19.63 14.67 1.32
CA THR A 345 18.97 15.85 1.89
C THR A 345 17.48 15.84 1.60
N ILE A 346 16.69 16.43 2.50
CA ILE A 346 15.24 16.59 2.37
C ILE A 346 14.96 18.06 2.03
N SER A 347 14.23 18.32 0.94
CA SER A 347 13.84 19.68 0.57
C SER A 347 12.76 20.24 1.50
N ASN A 348 12.67 21.57 1.61
CA ASN A 348 11.58 22.22 2.32
C ASN A 348 10.20 21.85 1.73
N ASP A 349 10.12 21.61 0.43
CA ASP A 349 8.88 21.17 -0.22
C ASP A 349 8.41 19.80 0.27
N ALA A 350 9.34 18.89 0.57
CA ALA A 350 8.99 17.59 1.16
C ALA A 350 8.43 17.75 2.58
N PHE A 351 8.97 18.64 3.41
CA PHE A 351 8.40 18.96 4.72
C PHE A 351 7.01 19.59 4.59
N ASN A 352 6.86 20.57 3.70
CA ASN A 352 5.58 21.21 3.42
C ASN A 352 4.53 20.20 2.93
N LEU A 353 4.96 19.22 2.11
CA LEU A 353 4.08 18.15 1.63
C LEU A 353 3.67 17.21 2.77
N ALA A 354 4.62 16.82 3.63
CA ALA A 354 4.34 16.00 4.82
C ALA A 354 3.23 16.62 5.67
N ASP A 355 3.34 17.92 5.97
CA ASP A 355 2.32 18.63 6.74
C ASP A 355 0.95 18.64 6.02
N LYS A 356 0.93 18.85 4.71
CA LYS A 356 -0.32 18.85 3.91
C LYS A 356 -0.98 17.49 3.79
N LEU A 357 -0.20 16.40 3.76
CA LEU A 357 -0.71 15.02 3.68
C LEU A 357 -1.03 14.44 5.07
N GLY A 358 -0.89 15.25 6.13
CA GLY A 358 -1.25 14.87 7.48
C GLY A 358 -0.23 13.92 8.12
N PHE A 359 1.04 13.99 7.71
CA PHE A 359 2.13 13.20 8.28
C PHE A 359 2.07 13.22 9.81
N LEU A 360 1.89 12.04 10.39
CA LEU A 360 1.86 11.88 11.82
C LEU A 360 3.30 11.88 12.33
N ARG A 361 3.78 13.02 12.82
CA ARG A 361 4.95 13.00 13.72
C ARG A 361 4.56 12.06 14.84
N SER A 362 5.27 10.95 15.00
CA SER A 362 5.06 10.05 16.13
C SER A 362 5.30 10.85 17.41
N LYS A 363 4.21 11.42 17.96
CA LYS A 363 4.15 11.82 19.35
C LYS A 363 4.24 10.51 20.11
N ASN A 364 5.46 10.14 20.49
CA ASN A 364 5.87 9.16 21.50
C ASN A 364 7.14 8.42 21.06
N LYS A 365 8.27 9.13 21.01
CA LYS A 365 9.52 8.59 21.55
C LYS A 365 9.62 9.14 22.97
N CYS A 366 9.02 8.45 23.94
CA CYS A 366 9.39 8.54 25.35
C CYS A 366 10.22 7.30 25.67
#